data_AF-A0A4R4XR93-F1
#
_entry.id   AF-A0A4R4XR93-F1
#
_cell.length_a   1.000
_cell.length_b   1.000
_cell.length_c   1.000
_cell.angle_alpha   90.00
_cell.angle_beta   90.00
_cell.angle_gamma   90.00
#
_symmetry.space_group_name_H-M   'P 1'
#
loop_
_entity.id
_entity.type
_entity.pdbx_description
1 polymer ?
#
loop_
_entity_poly.entity_id
_entity_poly.type
_entity_poly.pdbx_seq_one_letter_code
_entity_poly.pdbx_strand_id
1 'polypeptide(L)'
;MSMRPSQTVKEQQKAYAKRLLSALGKQLAMREVTAVLVVAEDGRPALDVTDSLCKMRRVFVHLPFCWFYWGDQGDERVSFLQMPVAVDRIEQAAREGWREGEQGELSVDLSKIIDAYRV
;
A
#
# COMPACT_ATOMS: atom_id res chain seq x y z
N MET A 1 -20.69 -24.16 -16.87
CA MET A 1 -19.55 -23.93 -15.96
C MET A 1 -19.97 -22.86 -14.96
N SER A 2 -20.27 -23.22 -13.70
CA SER A 2 -20.59 -22.23 -12.65
C SER A 2 -19.31 -21.67 -12.05
N MET A 3 -19.06 -20.39 -12.30
CA MET A 3 -17.99 -19.62 -11.65
C MET A 3 -18.39 -19.39 -10.18
N ARG A 4 -17.49 -19.69 -9.23
CA ARG A 4 -17.77 -19.42 -7.82
C ARG A 4 -17.65 -17.91 -7.58
N PRO A 5 -18.69 -17.21 -7.10
CA PRO A 5 -18.69 -15.75 -6.96
C PRO A 5 -17.60 -15.19 -6.04
N SER A 6 -17.03 -16.01 -5.14
CA SER A 6 -15.92 -15.59 -4.27
C SER A 6 -14.59 -15.43 -5.02
N GLN A 7 -14.34 -16.24 -6.06
CA GLN A 7 -13.09 -16.16 -6.84
C GLN A 7 -13.06 -14.87 -7.67
N THR A 8 -14.20 -14.47 -8.24
CA THR A 8 -14.32 -13.28 -9.07
C THR A 8 -14.15 -11.98 -8.27
N VAL A 9 -14.69 -11.92 -7.05
CA VAL A 9 -14.51 -10.73 -6.17
C VAL A 9 -13.04 -10.55 -5.80
N LYS A 10 -12.34 -11.62 -5.43
CA LYS A 10 -10.89 -11.55 -5.12
C LYS A 10 -10.07 -11.12 -6.33
N GLU A 11 -10.39 -11.63 -7.51
CA GLU A 11 -9.74 -11.23 -8.77
C GLU A 11 -10.00 -9.76 -9.11
N GLN A 12 -11.24 -9.28 -8.93
CA GLN A 12 -11.61 -7.88 -9.12
C GLN A 12 -10.87 -6.97 -8.14
N GLN A 13 -10.79 -7.35 -6.86
CA GLN A 13 -10.04 -6.63 -5.84
C GLN A 13 -8.55 -6.57 -6.19
N LYS A 14 -7.95 -7.70 -6.61
CA LYS A 14 -6.55 -7.76 -7.05
C LYS A 14 -6.30 -6.88 -8.27
N ALA A 15 -7.20 -6.91 -9.26
CA ALA A 15 -7.11 -6.07 -10.44
C ALA A 15 -7.25 -4.58 -10.09
N TYR A 16 -8.13 -4.23 -9.15
CA TYR A 16 -8.32 -2.87 -8.70
C TYR A 16 -7.10 -2.34 -7.94
N ALA A 17 -6.56 -3.13 -7.00
CA ALA A 17 -5.31 -2.80 -6.30
C ALA A 17 -4.15 -2.59 -7.29
N LYS A 18 -4.02 -3.47 -8.30
CA LYS A 18 -3.00 -3.31 -9.35
C LYS A 18 -3.16 -2.00 -10.13
N ARG A 19 -4.40 -1.59 -10.45
CA ARG A 19 -4.67 -0.30 -11.12
C ARG A 19 -4.28 0.89 -10.26
N LEU A 20 -4.62 0.86 -8.96
CA LEU A 20 -4.24 1.91 -8.02
C LEU A 20 -2.71 2.04 -7.89
N LEU A 21 -2.01 0.93 -7.72
CA LEU A 21 -0.53 0.91 -7.64
C LEU A 21 0.13 1.35 -8.94
N SER A 22 -0.44 0.97 -10.09
CA SER A 22 0.06 1.43 -11.39
C SER A 22 -0.12 2.94 -11.58
N ALA A 23 -1.24 3.50 -11.10
CA ALA A 23 -1.48 4.94 -11.14
C ALA A 23 -0.52 5.69 -10.21
N LEU A 24 -0.34 5.20 -8.99
CA LEU A 24 0.64 5.72 -8.02
C LEU A 24 2.05 5.70 -8.61
N GLY A 25 2.50 4.57 -9.15
CA GLY A 25 3.82 4.42 -9.75
C GLY A 25 4.08 5.40 -10.91
N LYS A 26 3.08 5.64 -11.77
CA LYS A 26 3.19 6.64 -12.85
C LYS A 26 3.39 8.05 -12.29
N GLN A 27 2.63 8.42 -11.26
CA GLN A 27 2.74 9.75 -10.67
C GLN A 27 4.05 9.93 -9.89
N LEU A 28 4.54 8.90 -9.19
CA LEU A 28 5.85 8.91 -8.55
C LEU A 28 6.99 9.05 -9.58
N ALA A 29 6.88 8.34 -10.71
CA ALA A 29 7.87 8.45 -11.79
C ALA A 29 7.95 9.86 -12.39
N MET A 30 6.83 10.59 -12.49
CA MET A 30 6.82 12.00 -12.92
C MET A 30 7.58 12.93 -11.95
N ARG A 31 7.85 12.47 -10.73
CA ARG A 31 8.57 13.19 -9.67
C ARG A 31 9.94 12.59 -9.39
N GLU A 32 10.43 11.77 -10.32
CA GLU A 32 11.75 11.12 -10.29
C GLU A 32 11.94 10.15 -9.11
N VAL A 33 10.84 9.67 -8.53
CA VAL A 33 10.87 8.60 -7.52
C VAL A 33 10.79 7.25 -8.24
N THR A 34 11.82 6.42 -8.08
CA THR A 34 11.87 5.08 -8.70
C THR A 34 10.88 4.15 -8.01
N ALA A 35 9.89 3.69 -8.76
CA ALA A 35 8.84 2.78 -8.27
C ALA A 35 8.59 1.65 -9.28
N VAL A 36 8.62 0.40 -8.79
CA VAL A 36 8.47 -0.80 -9.63
C VAL A 36 7.28 -1.62 -9.16
N LEU A 37 6.36 -1.92 -10.08
CA LEU A 37 5.21 -2.76 -9.77
C LEU A 37 5.65 -4.22 -9.67
N VAL A 38 5.37 -4.86 -8.54
CA VAL A 38 5.76 -6.24 -8.23
C VAL A 38 4.57 -7.08 -7.77
N VAL A 39 4.79 -8.38 -7.67
CA VAL A 39 3.88 -9.33 -7.01
C VAL A 39 4.64 -9.90 -5.83
N ALA A 40 4.12 -9.69 -4.61
CA ALA A 40 4.70 -10.23 -3.39
C ALA A 40 4.59 -11.77 -3.36
N GLU A 41 5.32 -12.42 -2.45
CA GLU A 41 5.36 -13.88 -2.32
C GLU A 41 3.97 -14.48 -2.03
N ASP A 42 3.13 -13.75 -1.29
CA ASP A 42 1.74 -14.09 -1.01
C ASP A 42 0.78 -13.85 -2.20
N GLY A 43 1.31 -13.41 -3.34
CA GLY A 43 0.58 -13.14 -4.57
C GLY A 43 -0.14 -11.78 -4.60
N ARG A 44 0.00 -10.93 -3.58
CA ARG A 44 -0.57 -9.57 -3.57
C ARG A 44 0.22 -8.64 -4.50
N PRO A 45 -0.44 -7.78 -5.28
CA PRO A 45 0.25 -6.74 -6.02
C PRO A 45 0.80 -5.69 -5.05
N ALA A 46 2.00 -5.21 -5.32
CA ALA A 46 2.64 -4.16 -4.54
C ALA A 46 3.50 -3.25 -5.42
N LEU A 47 3.99 -2.15 -4.87
CA LEU A 47 4.88 -1.21 -5.54
C LEU A 47 6.14 -1.05 -4.69
N ASP A 48 7.28 -1.51 -5.21
CA ASP A 48 8.57 -1.30 -4.54
C ASP A 48 9.07 0.11 -4.87
N VAL A 49 9.16 0.97 -3.87
CA VAL A 49 9.57 2.37 -3.99
C VAL A 49 10.95 2.54 -3.38
N THR A 50 11.86 3.13 -4.14
CA THR A 50 13.24 3.38 -3.71
C THR A 50 13.36 4.76 -3.07
N ASP A 51 14.01 4.85 -1.92
CA ASP A 51 14.29 6.14 -1.26
C ASP A 51 15.61 6.77 -1.73
N SER A 52 15.92 7.93 -1.16
CA SER A 52 17.17 8.69 -1.37
C SER A 52 18.45 7.95 -0.95
N LEU A 53 18.35 6.88 -0.17
CA LEU A 53 19.46 6.04 0.29
C LEU A 53 19.53 4.70 -0.45
N CYS A 54 18.81 4.58 -1.58
CA CYS A 54 18.70 3.36 -2.37
C CYS A 54 18.10 2.16 -1.62
N LYS A 55 17.36 2.41 -0.54
CA LYS A 55 16.58 1.38 0.15
C LYS A 55 15.21 1.26 -0.50
N MET A 56 14.74 0.02 -0.62
CA MET A 56 13.41 -0.26 -1.15
C MET A 56 12.41 -0.47 -0.02
N ARG A 57 11.21 0.08 -0.18
CA ARG A 57 10.06 -0.20 0.67
C ARG A 57 8.88 -0.59 -0.20
N ARG A 58 8.14 -1.61 0.24
CA ARG A 58 7.01 -2.14 -0.51
C ARG A 58 5.72 -1.46 -0.08
N VAL A 59 5.09 -0.74 -1.01
CA VAL A 59 3.78 -0.13 -0.83
C VAL A 59 2.69 -1.10 -1.27
N PHE A 60 1.73 -1.35 -0.39
CA PHE A 60 0.56 -2.19 -0.63
C PHE A 60 -0.73 -1.37 -0.62
N VAL A 61 -1.84 -2.00 -1.02
CA VAL A 61 -3.18 -1.41 -0.98
C VAL A 61 -4.02 -2.13 0.07
N HIS A 62 -4.54 -1.38 1.03
CA HIS A 62 -5.54 -1.86 1.98
C HIS A 62 -6.93 -1.36 1.58
N LEU A 63 -7.62 -2.13 0.73
CA LEU A 63 -8.91 -1.74 0.12
C LEU A 63 -10.00 -1.36 1.15
N PRO A 64 -10.24 -2.13 2.25
CA PRO A 64 -11.30 -1.79 3.20
C PRO A 64 -11.17 -0.40 3.86
N PHE A 65 -9.95 0.10 4.05
CA PHE A 65 -9.67 1.41 4.65
C PHE A 65 -9.27 2.47 3.62
N CYS A 66 -9.29 2.10 2.34
CA CYS A 66 -8.86 2.94 1.25
C CYS A 66 -7.44 3.52 1.39
N TRP A 67 -6.48 2.71 1.84
CA TRP A 67 -5.10 3.14 2.08
C TRP A 67 -4.09 2.56 1.10
N PHE A 68 -3.07 3.36 0.79
CA PHE A 68 -1.74 2.85 0.57
C PHE A 68 -1.01 2.73 1.91
N TYR A 69 -0.21 1.70 2.10
CA TYR A 69 0.61 1.53 3.31
C TYR A 69 1.95 0.88 2.98
N TRP A 70 2.97 1.19 3.77
CA TRP A 70 4.34 0.70 3.58
C TRP A 70 5.03 0.31 4.90
N GLY A 71 4.23 0.08 5.93
CA GLY A 71 4.64 -0.38 7.25
C GLY A 71 3.43 -0.47 8.19
N ASP A 72 3.68 -0.66 9.47
CA ASP A 72 2.66 -0.85 10.51
C ASP A 72 2.40 0.41 11.35
N GLN A 73 3.22 1.46 11.18
CA GLN A 73 3.14 2.66 11.97
C GLN A 73 2.01 3.58 11.54
N GLY A 74 1.64 4.49 12.46
CA GLY A 74 0.57 5.48 12.30
C GLY A 74 0.67 6.30 11.02
N ASP A 75 1.90 6.66 10.68
CA ASP A 75 2.30 7.59 9.63
C ASP A 75 2.78 6.88 8.35
N GLU A 76 2.85 5.54 8.34
CA GLU A 76 3.25 4.70 7.20
C GLU A 76 2.06 4.26 6.33
N ARG A 77 1.02 5.11 6.29
CA ARG A 77 -0.20 4.92 5.52
C ARG A 77 -0.78 6.25 5.06
N VAL A 78 -1.45 6.24 3.91
CA VAL A 78 -2.15 7.41 3.35
C VAL A 78 -3.36 6.99 2.54
N SER A 79 -4.42 7.80 2.55
CA SER A 79 -5.62 7.51 1.76
C SER A 79 -5.36 7.63 0.26
N PHE A 80 -5.75 6.62 -0.51
CA PHE A 80 -5.73 6.68 -1.97
C PHE A 80 -6.93 7.39 -2.59
N LEU A 81 -7.92 7.83 -1.79
CA LEU A 81 -9.08 8.59 -2.27
C LEU A 81 -8.67 9.97 -2.80
N GLN A 82 -7.55 10.50 -2.31
CA GLN A 82 -6.92 11.73 -2.80
C GLN A 82 -5.55 11.38 -3.36
N MET A 83 -5.52 10.84 -4.59
CA MET A 83 -4.27 10.38 -5.23
C MET A 83 -3.14 11.43 -5.18
N PRO A 84 -3.35 12.73 -5.47
CA PRO A 84 -2.27 13.72 -5.39
C PRO A 84 -1.62 13.79 -4.01
N VAL A 85 -2.44 13.81 -2.95
CA VAL A 85 -1.97 13.84 -1.55
C VAL A 85 -1.25 12.54 -1.19
N ALA A 86 -1.73 11.40 -1.68
CA ALA A 86 -1.04 10.13 -1.49
C ALA A 86 0.35 10.11 -2.11
N VAL A 87 0.48 10.65 -3.32
CA VAL A 87 1.76 10.73 -4.02
C VAL A 87 2.70 11.69 -3.29
N ASP A 88 2.22 12.86 -2.87
CA ASP A 88 2.99 13.83 -2.09
C ASP A 88 3.55 13.20 -0.81
N ARG A 89 2.72 12.45 -0.10
CA ARG A 89 3.11 11.81 1.16
C ARG A 89 4.16 10.72 0.96
N ILE A 90 3.99 9.86 -0.04
CA ILE A 90 4.91 8.75 -0.32
C ILE A 90 6.23 9.30 -0.90
N GLU A 91 6.18 10.30 -1.78
CA GLU A 91 7.37 11.00 -2.27
C GLU A 91 8.14 11.63 -1.12
N GLN A 92 7.47 12.34 -0.21
CA GLN A 92 8.09 12.94 0.95
C GLN A 92 8.81 11.88 1.79
N ALA A 93 8.14 10.78 2.10
CA ALA A 93 8.74 9.68 2.86
C ALA A 93 9.94 9.04 2.13
N ALA A 94 9.86 8.87 0.81
CA ALA A 94 10.98 8.37 0.00
C ALA A 94 12.17 9.35 -0.03
N ARG A 95 11.92 10.67 0.02
CA ARG A 95 12.99 11.68 0.07
C ARG A 95 13.64 11.77 1.44
N GLU A 96 12.84 11.73 2.50
CA GLU A 96 13.30 11.72 3.89
C GLU A 96 14.08 10.44 4.23
N GLY A 97 13.84 9.36 3.49
CA GLY A 97 14.43 8.06 3.72
C GLY A 97 13.48 7.14 4.47
N TRP A 98 13.47 5.86 4.10
CA TRP A 98 12.68 4.88 4.80
C TRP A 98 13.22 4.65 6.20
N ARG A 99 12.29 4.43 7.14
CA ARG A 99 12.63 4.09 8.53
C ARG A 99 13.54 2.86 8.58
N GLU A 100 14.53 2.88 9.46
CA GLU A 100 15.37 1.71 9.72
C GLU A 100 14.57 0.54 10.30
N GLY A 101 15.00 -0.68 9.98
CA GLY A 101 14.41 -1.93 10.47
C GLY A 101 13.51 -2.63 9.44
N GLU A 102 12.93 -3.74 9.88
CA GLU A 102 12.03 -4.55 9.08
C GLU A 102 10.74 -3.79 8.78
N GLN A 103 10.23 -3.96 7.56
CA GLN A 103 8.91 -3.46 7.20
C GLN A 103 7.85 -4.28 7.95
N GLY A 104 7.18 -3.67 8.92
CA GLY A 104 6.03 -4.27 9.59
C GLY A 104 4.88 -4.52 8.62
N GLU A 105 4.11 -5.59 8.85
CA GLU A 105 2.86 -5.83 8.11
C GLU A 105 1.72 -5.11 8.83
N LEU A 106 0.89 -4.40 8.06
CA LEU A 106 -0.33 -3.81 8.58
C LEU A 106 -1.28 -4.92 9.03
N SER A 107 -1.30 -5.18 10.34
CA SER A 107 -2.24 -6.09 10.98
C SER A 107 -3.28 -5.28 11.75
N VAL A 108 -4.56 -5.53 11.45
CA VAL A 108 -5.66 -4.96 12.23
C VAL A 108 -6.05 -5.99 13.27
N ASP A 109 -5.64 -5.77 14.51
CA ASP A 109 -6.09 -6.58 15.64
C ASP A 109 -7.52 -6.16 16.01
N LEU A 110 -8.50 -6.89 15.49
CA LEU A 110 -9.92 -6.66 15.75
C LEU A 110 -10.27 -6.82 17.24
N SER A 111 -9.48 -7.55 18.04
CA SER A 111 -9.74 -7.71 19.48
C SER A 111 -9.58 -6.40 20.23
N LYS A 112 -8.61 -5.56 19.84
CA LYS A 112 -8.39 -4.22 20.42
C LYS A 112 -9.48 -3.22 20.05
N ILE A 113 -10.21 -3.46 18.96
CA ILE A 113 -11.34 -2.63 18.55
C ILE A 113 -12.55 -2.93 19.46
N ILE A 114 -12.76 -4.19 19.84
CA ILE A 114 -13.88 -4.60 20.69
C ILE A 114 -13.76 -3.97 22.09
N ASP A 115 -12.55 -3.89 22.65
CA ASP A 115 -12.33 -3.26 23.96
C ASP A 115 -12.59 -1.75 23.94
N ALA A 116 -12.37 -1.07 22.82
CA ALA A 116 -12.67 0.36 22.68
C ALA A 116 -14.17 0.68 22.69
N TYR A 117 -15.04 -0.32 22.45
CA TYR A 117 -16.49 -0.20 22.48
C TYR A 117 -17.14 -0.85 23.72
N ARG A 118 -16.33 -1.35 24.66
CA ARG A 118 -16.79 -1.81 25.97
C ARG A 118 -16.72 -0.63 26.95
N VAL A 119 -17.66 0.30 26.81
CA VAL A 119 -17.96 1.33 27.82
C VAL A 119 -19.08 0.82 28.72
#